data_AF-A0A2H0VV70-F1
#
_entry.id   AF-A0A2H0VV70-F1
#
_cell.length_a   1.000
_cell.length_b   1.000
_cell.length_c   1.000
_cell.angle_alpha   90.00
_cell.angle_beta   90.00
_cell.angle_gamma   90.00
#
_symmetry.space_group_name_H-M   'P 1'
#
loop_
_entity.id
_entity.type
_entity.pdbx_description
1 polymer ?
#
loop_
_entity_poly.entity_id
_entity_poly.type
_entity_poly.pdbx_seq_one_letter_code
_entity_poly.pdbx_strand_id
1 'polypeptide(L)'
;MAQETLSFEKAFERLEQILNTMNGGQTPLEESLKLFEEAETLIRTCSSRLTSAEQKIEQLMKNKGELAVDAGQQPKTEPFRTHLS
;
A
#
# COMPACT_ATOMS: atom_id res chain seq x y z
N MET A 1 19.83 16.18 10.50
CA MET A 1 18.47 16.63 10.14
C MET A 1 17.67 15.38 9.86
N ALA A 2 16.78 14.97 10.76
CA ALA A 2 15.95 13.78 10.54
C ALA A 2 14.97 14.10 9.42
N GLN A 3 15.09 13.40 8.30
CA GLN A 3 14.14 13.51 7.20
C GLN A 3 12.77 13.13 7.74
N GLU A 4 11.81 14.07 7.79
CA GLU A 4 10.44 13.76 8.18
C GLU A 4 9.85 12.81 7.13
N THR A 5 9.91 11.51 7.42
CA THR A 5 9.33 10.50 6.54
C THR A 5 7.81 10.66 6.58
N LEU A 6 7.20 11.00 5.44
CA LEU A 6 5.76 11.18 5.32
C LEU A 6 5.01 9.93 5.84
N SER A 7 3.89 10.13 6.54
CA SER A 7 3.04 9.01 6.97
C SER A 7 2.29 8.43 5.76
N PHE A 8 1.77 7.21 5.90
CA PHE A 8 0.98 6.58 4.83
C PHE A 8 -0.24 7.44 4.49
N GLU A 9 -0.98 7.89 5.50
CA GLU A 9 -2.21 8.66 5.36
C GLU A 9 -1.96 9.98 4.64
N LYS A 10 -0.90 10.70 5.01
CA LYS A 10 -0.53 11.95 4.34
C LYS A 10 -0.06 11.73 2.90
N ALA A 11 0.69 10.65 2.65
CA ALA A 11 1.14 10.32 1.30
C ALA A 11 -0.03 9.96 0.39
N PHE A 12 -0.99 9.20 0.92
CA PHE A 12 -2.19 8.78 0.21
C PHE A 12 -3.13 9.97 -0.06
N GLU A 13 -3.38 10.82 0.94
CA GLU A 13 -4.18 12.04 0.77
C GLU A 13 -3.60 12.95 -0.32
N ARG A 14 -2.27 13.14 -0.34
CA ARG A 14 -1.63 13.93 -1.39
C ARG A 14 -1.79 13.28 -2.77
N LEU A 15 -1.67 11.96 -2.86
CA LEU A 15 -1.87 11.24 -4.11
C LEU A 15 -3.30 11.44 -4.65
N GLU A 16 -4.32 11.39 -3.78
CA GLU A 16 -5.71 11.67 -4.18
C GLU A 16 -5.90 13.10 -4.68
N GLN A 17 -5.27 14.09 -4.04
CA GLN A 17 -5.29 15.47 -4.50
C GLN A 17 -4.66 15.63 -5.90
N ILE A 18 -3.53 14.95 -6.15
CA ILE A 18 -2.88 14.94 -7.46
C ILE A 18 -3.82 14.36 -8.52
N LEU A 19 -4.43 13.20 -8.25
CA LEU A 19 -5.38 12.57 -9.17
C LEU A 19 -6.58 13.47 -9.47
N ASN A 20 -7.14 14.13 -8.45
CA ASN A 20 -8.24 15.08 -8.64
C ASN A 20 -7.82 16.26 -9.52
N THR A 21 -6.59 16.75 -9.34
CA THR A 21 -6.04 17.85 -10.15
C THR A 21 -5.85 17.42 -11.60
N MET A 22 -5.26 16.24 -11.84
CA MET A 22 -5.04 15.70 -13.18
C MET A 22 -6.35 15.40 -13.91
N ASN A 23 -7.37 14.89 -13.21
CA ASN A 23 -8.69 14.61 -13.78
C ASN A 23 -9.49 15.87 -14.11
N GLY A 24 -9.13 17.03 -13.55
CA GLY A 24 -9.76 18.31 -13.84
C GLY A 24 -9.53 18.81 -15.28
N GLY A 25 -8.60 18.21 -16.03
CA GLY A 25 -8.43 18.43 -17.47
C GLY A 25 -7.88 19.80 -17.90
N GLN A 26 -7.59 20.70 -16.96
CA GLN A 26 -7.05 22.04 -17.22
C GLN A 26 -5.58 22.19 -16.85
N THR A 27 -4.92 21.09 -16.45
CA THR A 27 -3.53 21.11 -15.99
C THR A 27 -2.59 21.24 -17.18
N PRO A 28 -1.74 22.27 -17.25
CA PRO A 28 -0.71 22.39 -18.28
C PRO A 28 0.22 21.18 -18.33
N LEU A 29 0.82 20.90 -19.49
CA LEU A 29 1.70 19.75 -19.67
C LEU A 29 2.89 19.73 -18.68
N GLU A 30 3.56 20.87 -18.51
CA GLU A 30 4.70 20.97 -17.58
C GLU A 30 4.31 20.69 -16.12
N GLU A 31 3.12 21.12 -15.73
CA GLU A 31 2.59 20.86 -14.38
C GLU A 31 2.17 19.40 -14.22
N SER A 32 1.59 18.82 -15.27
CA SER A 32 1.23 17.39 -15.30
C SER A 32 2.45 16.49 -15.14
N LEU A 33 3.59 16.85 -15.73
CA LEU A 33 4.85 16.12 -15.56
C LEU A 33 5.36 16.19 -14.11
N LYS A 34 5.31 17.36 -13.48
CA LYS A 34 5.71 17.52 -12.06
C LYS A 34 4.80 16.72 -11.13
N LEU A 35 3.49 16.78 -11.36
CA LEU A 35 2.50 16.02 -10.58
C LEU A 35 2.72 14.50 -10.73
N PHE A 36 3.09 14.03 -11.92
CA PHE A 36 3.41 12.63 -12.16
C PHE A 36 4.66 12.18 -11.39
N GLU A 37 5.75 12.96 -11.42
CA GLU A 37 6.97 12.66 -10.65
C GLU A 37 6.71 12.64 -9.13
N GLU A 38 5.87 13.56 -8.66
CA GLU A 38 5.42 13.58 -7.27
C GLU A 38 4.59 12.33 -6.94
N ALA A 39 3.64 11.96 -7.79
CA ALA A 39 2.80 10.77 -7.63
C ALA A 39 3.63 9.49 -7.55
N GLU A 40 4.64 9.32 -8.41
CA GLU A 40 5.58 8.19 -8.36
C GLU A 40 6.29 8.08 -6.99
N THR A 41 6.74 9.22 -6.46
CA THR A 41 7.40 9.28 -5.15
C THR A 41 6.44 8.90 -4.00
N LEU A 42 5.19 9.37 -4.07
CA LEU A 42 4.15 9.06 -3.09
C LEU A 42 3.76 7.58 -3.14
N ILE A 43 3.59 7.01 -4.33
CA ILE A 43 3.30 5.59 -4.53
C ILE A 43 4.40 4.72 -3.91
N ARG A 44 5.68 5.02 -4.17
CA ARG A 44 6.80 4.29 -3.55
C ARG A 44 6.79 4.39 -2.02
N THR A 45 6.43 5.56 -1.49
CA THR A 45 6.30 5.77 -0.04
C THR A 45 5.19 4.91 0.54
N CYS A 46 3.99 4.94 -0.07
CA CYS A 46 2.85 4.12 0.34
C CYS A 46 3.18 2.64 0.33
N SER A 47 3.74 2.13 -0.78
CA SER A 47 4.15 0.73 -0.91
C SER A 47 5.15 0.32 0.16
N SER A 48 6.19 1.14 0.40
CA SER A 48 7.19 0.84 1.44
C SER A 48 6.58 0.77 2.85
N ARG A 49 5.60 1.64 3.16
CA ARG A 49 4.89 1.61 4.45
C ARG A 49 4.04 0.35 4.60
N LEU A 50 3.30 -0.03 3.56
CA LEU A 50 2.47 -1.23 3.55
C LEU A 50 3.33 -2.50 3.72
N THR A 51 4.41 -2.62 2.96
CA THR A 51 5.36 -3.75 3.10
C THR A 51 5.94 -3.82 4.50
N SER A 52 6.33 -2.69 5.09
CA SER A 52 6.86 -2.66 6.46
C SER A 52 5.82 -3.09 7.49
N ALA A 53 4.56 -2.72 7.30
CA ALA A 53 3.45 -3.11 8.16
C ALA A 53 3.17 -4.63 8.06
N GLU A 54 3.14 -5.17 6.85
CA GLU A 54 2.97 -6.60 6.57
C GLU A 54 4.07 -7.43 7.24
N GLN A 55 5.34 -7.06 7.04
CA GLN A 55 6.48 -7.74 7.68
C GLN A 55 6.37 -7.72 9.21
N LYS A 56 5.93 -6.60 9.79
CA LYS A 56 5.74 -6.49 11.23
C LYS A 56 4.62 -7.42 11.72
N ILE A 57 3.52 -7.53 10.98
CA ILE A 57 2.43 -8.47 11.30
C ILE A 57 2.93 -9.91 11.24
N GLU A 58 3.65 -10.29 10.17
CA GLU A 58 4.22 -11.63 10.05
C GLU A 58 5.14 -11.98 11.22
N GLN A 59 6.02 -11.06 11.61
CA GLN A 59 6.92 -11.26 12.75
C GLN A 59 6.14 -11.46 14.06
N LEU A 60 5.11 -10.65 14.30
CA LEU A 60 4.27 -10.78 15.49
C LEU A 60 3.52 -12.12 15.52
N MET A 61 3.05 -12.61 14.37
CA MET A 61 2.38 -13.91 14.26
C MET A 61 3.35 -15.09 14.43
N LYS A 62 4.57 -15.01 13.87
CA LYS A 62 5.65 -16.00 14.11
C LYS A 62 5.96 -16.11 15.60
N ASN A 63 6.05 -14.97 16.28
CA ASN A 63 6.38 -14.92 17.70
C ASN A 63 5.24 -15.43 18.61
N LYS A 64 3.98 -15.38 18.14
CA LYS A 64 2.81 -15.94 18.84
C LYS A 64 2.60 -17.44 18.58
N GLY A 65 3.39 -18.07 17.71
CA GLY A 65 3.26 -19.50 17.38
C GLY A 65 2.03 -19.84 16.54
N GLU A 66 1.34 -18.86 15.96
CA GLU A 66 0.04 -19.04 15.29
C GLU A 66 0.11 -19.18 13.76
N LEU A 67 1.28 -19.43 13.18
CA LEU A 67 1.38 -19.63 11.73
C LEU A 67 1.39 -21.12 11.36
N ALA A 68 0.19 -21.64 11.05
CA ALA A 68 0.05 -22.81 10.20
C ALA A 68 0.24 -22.41 8.73
N VAL A 69 1.49 -22.14 8.34
CA VAL A 69 1.87 -21.97 6.93
C VAL A 69 2.20 -23.34 6.32
N ASP A 70 1.64 -23.65 5.15
CA ASP A 70 2.12 -24.76 4.34
C ASP A 70 3.43 -24.38 3.62
N ALA A 71 4.17 -25.38 3.15
CA ALA A 71 5.50 -25.29 2.53
C ALA A 71 5.59 -24.33 1.32
N GLY A 72 4.46 -23.81 0.81
CA GLY A 72 4.38 -22.82 -0.27
C GLY A 72 4.04 -21.38 0.14
N GLN A 73 4.07 -21.01 1.43
CA GLN A 73 3.74 -19.65 1.91
C GLN A 73 2.30 -19.17 1.60
N GLN A 74 1.40 -20.06 1.17
CA GLN A 74 0.01 -19.71 0.94
C GLN A 74 -0.80 -19.86 2.23
N PRO A 75 -1.70 -18.90 2.55
CA PRO A 75 -2.65 -19.07 3.64
C PRO A 75 -3.56 -20.26 3.32
N LYS A 76 -3.73 -21.18 4.29
CA LYS A 76 -4.67 -22.29 4.17
C LYS A 76 -6.10 -21.73 4.09
N THR A 77 -6.64 -21.62 2.89
CA THR A 77 -8.06 -21.36 2.68
C THR A 77 -8.76 -22.69 2.45
N GLU A 78 -9.55 -23.13 3.42
CA GLU A 78 -10.49 -24.22 3.17
C GLU A 78 -11.59 -23.71 2.22
N PRO A 79 -11.92 -24.43 1.14
CA PRO A 79 -13.03 -24.04 0.29
C PRO A 79 -14.32 -24.06 1.12
N PHE A 80 -15.08 -22.97 1.07
CA PHE A 80 -16.43 -22.93 1.63
C PHE A 80 -17.26 -24.03 0.97
N ARG A 81 -17.47 -25.15 1.68
CA ARG A 81 -18.40 -26.19 1.26
C ARG A 81 -19.80 -25.63 1.39
N THR A 82 -20.38 -25.21 0.27
CA THR A 82 -21.82 -25.04 0.17
C THR A 82 -22.46 -26.42 0.28
N HIS A 83 -22.83 -26.81 1.51
CA HIS A 83 -23.84 -27.83 1.70
C HIS A 83 -25.20 -27.24 1.29
N LEU A 84 -25.42 -27.12 -0.02
CA LEU A 84 -26.76 -27.02 -0.57
C LEU A 84 -27.19 -28.44 -0.92
N SER A 85 -28.15 -28.95 -0.16
CA SER A 85 -28.95 -30.13 -0.49
C SER A 85 -29.80 -29.90 -1.74
#